data_AF-A0A800JEM3-F1
#
_entry.id   AF-A0A800JEM3-F1
#
_cell.length_a   1.000
_cell.length_b   1.000
_cell.length_c   1.000
_cell.angle_alpha   90.00
_cell.angle_beta   90.00
_cell.angle_gamma   90.00
#
_symmetry.space_group_name_H-M   'P 1'
#
loop_
_entity.id
_entity.type
_entity.pdbx_description
1 polymer ?
#
loop_
_entity_poly.entity_id
_entity_poly.type
_entity_poly.pdbx_seq_one_letter_code
_entity_poly.pdbx_strand_id
1 'polypeptide(L)'
;MKHTFVFLVTLFSLSTFAALQAGPPKGFVALFNGKDLTGWQAKPNGWAIEDGVLTRKPGSGYIWSKESFGDFVLRADVKVSRGCNSGIFFRTDPKNAVQGGFEIQVFDTTGKTKLGKHDHGALYDALAPSANPA
;
A
#
# COMPACT_ATOMS: atom_id res chain seq x y z
N MET A 1 24.17 17.51 59.96
CA MET A 1 22.96 16.91 59.33
C MET A 1 23.37 16.37 57.97
N LYS A 2 23.32 15.05 57.77
CA LYS A 2 23.70 14.40 56.50
C LYS A 2 22.43 14.25 55.67
N HIS A 3 22.35 14.94 54.53
CA HIS A 3 21.24 14.81 53.60
C HIS A 3 21.52 13.65 52.63
N THR A 4 20.75 12.59 52.73
CA THR A 4 20.74 11.48 51.78
C THR A 4 19.78 11.82 50.64
N PHE A 5 20.27 11.90 49.41
CA PHE A 5 19.45 11.96 48.20
C PHE A 5 19.21 10.54 47.69
N VAL A 6 17.95 10.15 47.53
CA VAL A 6 17.54 8.91 46.86
C VAL A 6 17.11 9.27 45.43
N PHE A 7 17.79 8.74 44.43
CA PHE A 7 17.36 8.78 43.03
C PHE A 7 16.45 7.59 42.75
N LEU A 8 15.18 7.86 42.42
CA LEU A 8 14.25 6.86 41.91
C LEU A 8 14.41 6.81 40.37
N VAL A 9 15.05 5.77 39.85
CA VAL A 9 15.06 5.49 38.40
C VAL A 9 13.84 4.65 38.08
N THR A 10 12.80 5.28 37.53
CA THR A 10 11.63 4.58 37.00
C THR A 10 12.00 3.99 35.65
N LEU A 11 12.26 2.68 35.59
CA LEU A 11 12.32 1.95 34.32
C LEU A 11 10.92 1.98 33.67
N PHE A 12 10.75 2.78 32.62
CA PHE A 12 9.65 2.59 31.69
C PHE A 12 9.94 1.35 30.85
N SER A 13 9.30 0.22 31.16
CA SER A 13 9.31 -0.92 30.25
C SER A 13 8.56 -0.53 28.98
N LEU A 14 9.30 -0.41 27.88
CA LEU A 14 8.72 -0.24 26.55
C LEU A 14 8.01 -1.56 26.20
N SER A 15 6.73 -1.65 26.55
CA SER A 15 5.88 -2.75 26.11
C SER A 15 5.80 -2.70 24.59
N THR A 16 6.53 -3.60 23.94
CA THR A 16 6.41 -3.82 22.51
C THR A 16 4.99 -4.25 22.21
N PHE A 17 4.24 -3.40 21.49
CA PHE A 17 3.02 -3.81 20.84
C PHE A 17 3.42 -4.81 19.75
N ALA A 18 3.47 -6.09 20.09
CA ALA A 18 3.36 -7.15 19.11
C ALA A 18 1.92 -7.09 18.60
N ALA A 19 1.70 -6.38 17.50
CA ALA A 19 0.46 -6.53 16.74
C ALA A 19 0.35 -8.02 16.39
N LEU A 20 -0.58 -8.71 17.04
CA LEU A 20 -0.93 -10.08 16.73
C LEU A 20 -1.34 -10.09 15.25
N GLN A 21 -0.48 -10.63 14.39
CA GLN A 21 -0.73 -10.68 12.95
C GLN A 21 -1.86 -11.68 12.73
N ALA A 22 -3.11 -11.19 12.80
CA ALA A 22 -4.26 -11.94 12.34
C ALA A 22 -3.96 -12.36 10.90
N GLY A 23 -4.06 -13.66 10.63
CA GLY A 23 -3.93 -14.19 9.27
C GLY A 23 -4.89 -13.49 8.31
N PRO A 24 -4.71 -13.65 6.99
CA PRO A 24 -5.62 -13.06 6.03
C PRO A 24 -7.07 -13.50 6.32
N PRO A 25 -8.07 -12.67 6.00
CA PRO A 25 -9.47 -13.03 6.18
C PRO A 25 -9.79 -14.39 5.55
N LYS A 26 -10.78 -15.12 6.08
CA LYS A 26 -11.19 -16.42 5.53
C LYS A 26 -11.44 -16.33 4.02
N GLY A 27 -10.80 -17.21 3.25
CA GLY A 27 -10.89 -17.25 1.79
C GLY A 27 -9.90 -16.34 1.05
N PHE A 28 -9.07 -15.58 1.79
CA PHE A 28 -7.99 -14.77 1.21
C PHE A 28 -6.62 -15.39 1.47
N VAL A 29 -5.72 -15.19 0.51
CA VAL A 29 -4.28 -15.40 0.70
C VAL A 29 -3.60 -14.05 0.88
N ALA A 30 -2.61 -13.98 1.77
CA ALA A 30 -1.86 -12.75 2.00
C ALA A 30 -0.89 -12.51 0.84
N LEU A 31 -1.12 -11.46 0.05
CA LEU A 31 -0.20 -11.01 -0.99
C LEU A 31 1.00 -10.22 -0.42
N PHE A 32 0.76 -9.50 0.68
CA PHE A 32 1.77 -8.76 1.42
C PHE A 32 1.93 -9.36 2.81
N ASN A 33 3.18 -9.65 3.19
CA ASN A 33 3.50 -10.34 4.46
C ASN A 33 3.77 -9.39 5.64
N GLY A 34 3.77 -8.06 5.42
CA GLY A 34 4.05 -7.06 6.45
C GLY A 34 5.53 -6.84 6.77
N LYS A 35 6.45 -7.59 6.16
CA LYS A 35 7.85 -7.71 6.61
C LYS A 35 8.86 -7.38 5.52
N ASP A 36 8.65 -7.89 4.31
CA ASP A 36 9.61 -7.74 3.21
C ASP A 36 8.92 -7.87 1.84
N LEU A 37 9.72 -7.90 0.78
CA LEU A 37 9.27 -8.04 -0.61
C LEU A 37 9.23 -9.50 -1.09
N THR A 38 9.22 -10.49 -0.19
CA THR A 38 9.01 -11.88 -0.57
C THR A 38 7.67 -12.02 -1.27
N GLY A 39 7.65 -12.69 -2.42
CA GLY A 39 6.48 -12.76 -3.29
C GLY A 39 6.34 -11.61 -4.29
N TRP A 40 7.25 -10.61 -4.27
CA TRP A 40 7.22 -9.48 -5.20
C TRP A 40 8.44 -9.44 -6.12
N GLN A 41 8.24 -8.93 -7.32
CA GLN A 41 9.27 -8.54 -8.28
C GLN A 41 9.27 -7.02 -8.40
N ALA A 42 10.39 -6.40 -8.05
CA ALA A 42 10.58 -4.95 -8.04
C ALA A 42 11.97 -4.59 -8.55
N LYS A 43 12.13 -3.34 -8.99
CA LYS A 43 13.48 -2.77 -9.21
C LYS A 43 14.24 -2.73 -7.86
N PRO A 44 15.55 -3.00 -7.84
CA PRO A 44 16.37 -2.80 -6.65
C PRO A 44 16.18 -1.39 -6.07
N ASN A 45 15.98 -1.32 -4.75
CA ASN A 45 15.73 -0.09 -3.98
C ASN A 45 14.50 0.73 -4.42
N GLY A 46 13.64 0.18 -5.28
CA GLY A 46 12.46 0.89 -5.75
C GLY A 46 11.30 0.87 -4.76
N TRP A 47 11.22 -0.16 -3.92
CA TRP A 47 10.18 -0.36 -2.93
C TRP A 47 10.80 -0.83 -1.63
N ALA A 48 10.19 -0.47 -0.51
CA ALA A 48 10.64 -0.85 0.82
C ALA A 48 9.43 -1.09 1.74
N ILE A 49 9.66 -1.75 2.87
CA ILE A 49 8.67 -1.84 3.94
C ILE A 49 9.02 -0.78 4.99
N GLU A 50 8.12 0.18 5.21
CA GLU A 50 8.27 1.26 6.18
C GLU A 50 7.07 1.28 7.11
N ASP A 51 7.30 1.16 8.41
CA ASP A 51 6.24 1.08 9.43
C ASP A 51 5.18 0.01 9.11
N GLY A 52 5.62 -1.13 8.56
CA GLY A 52 4.73 -2.22 8.15
C GLY A 52 3.93 -1.95 6.87
N VAL A 53 4.23 -0.89 6.12
CA VAL A 53 3.57 -0.52 4.87
C VAL A 53 4.52 -0.71 3.68
N LEU A 54 4.01 -1.30 2.61
CA LEU A 54 4.72 -1.35 1.33
C LEU A 54 4.79 0.06 0.72
N THR A 55 5.98 0.65 0.73
CA THR A 55 6.20 2.07 0.40
C THR A 55 7.07 2.23 -0.84
N ARG A 56 6.60 3.08 -1.74
CA ARG A 56 7.29 3.44 -2.99
C ARG A 56 8.47 4.38 -2.71
N LYS A 57 9.60 4.16 -3.41
CA LYS A 57 10.77 5.05 -3.39
C LYS A 57 10.90 5.88 -4.68
N PRO A 58 11.67 6.98 -4.68
CA PRO A 58 11.99 7.71 -5.91
C PRO A 58 12.59 6.78 -6.98
N GLY A 59 12.09 6.86 -8.21
CA GLY A 59 12.57 6.01 -9.31
C GLY A 59 12.21 4.52 -9.19
N SER A 60 11.17 4.19 -8.43
CA SER A 60 10.75 2.82 -8.09
C SER A 60 10.46 1.91 -9.28
N GLY A 61 9.89 2.47 -10.35
CA GLY A 61 9.14 1.67 -11.33
C GLY A 61 7.95 0.93 -10.70
N TYR A 62 7.44 -0.05 -11.43
CA TYR A 62 6.36 -0.94 -11.00
C TYR A 62 6.86 -1.99 -9.99
N ILE A 63 5.91 -2.55 -9.25
CA ILE A 63 6.08 -3.75 -8.43
C ILE A 63 5.01 -4.76 -8.82
N TRP A 64 5.40 -6.02 -8.97
CA TRP A 64 4.52 -7.09 -9.45
C TRP A 64 4.52 -8.25 -8.46
N SER A 65 3.38 -8.90 -8.29
CA SER A 65 3.38 -10.23 -7.64
C SER A 65 4.17 -11.20 -8.50
N LYS A 66 4.95 -12.09 -7.86
CA LYS A 66 5.63 -13.18 -8.57
C LYS A 66 4.63 -14.20 -9.11
N GLU A 67 3.56 -14.42 -8.36
CA GLU A 67 2.45 -15.27 -8.76
C GLU A 67 1.50 -14.54 -9.71
N SER A 68 0.86 -15.31 -10.58
CA SER A 68 -0.23 -14.85 -11.45
C SER A 68 -1.56 -15.41 -10.98
N PHE A 69 -2.63 -14.63 -11.15
CA PHE A 69 -3.97 -14.99 -10.69
C PHE A 69 -4.96 -14.93 -11.87
N GLY A 70 -5.89 -15.89 -11.90
CA GLY A 70 -6.98 -15.93 -12.88
C GLY A 70 -8.14 -15.03 -12.45
N ASP A 71 -9.23 -15.64 -12.01
CA ASP A 71 -10.32 -14.91 -11.36
C ASP A 71 -10.01 -14.74 -9.87
N PHE A 72 -10.12 -13.53 -9.37
CA PHE A 72 -9.73 -13.19 -8.01
C PHE A 72 -10.60 -12.07 -7.43
N VAL A 73 -10.59 -12.00 -6.09
CA VAL A 73 -11.03 -10.83 -5.32
C VAL A 73 -9.80 -10.23 -4.66
N LEU A 74 -9.45 -8.99 -5.03
CA LEU A 74 -8.36 -8.26 -4.41
C LEU A 74 -8.92 -7.33 -3.34
N ARG A 75 -8.35 -7.39 -2.14
CA ARG A 75 -8.55 -6.41 -1.08
C ARG A 75 -7.20 -5.77 -0.77
N ALA A 76 -7.15 -4.45 -0.87
CA ALA A 76 -5.96 -3.65 -0.57
C ALA A 76 -6.38 -2.34 0.07
N ASP A 77 -5.61 -1.89 1.05
CA ASP A 77 -5.70 -0.54 1.59
C ASP A 77 -4.58 0.30 0.95
N VAL A 78 -4.92 1.50 0.49
CA VAL A 78 -3.97 2.43 -0.12
C VAL A 78 -3.93 3.73 0.66
N LYS A 79 -2.72 4.26 0.88
CA LYS A 79 -2.52 5.58 1.50
C LYS A 79 -2.12 6.57 0.41
N VAL A 80 -2.95 7.60 0.21
CA VAL A 80 -2.78 8.61 -0.84
C VAL A 80 -2.23 9.89 -0.22
N SER A 81 -1.08 10.36 -0.72
CA SER A 81 -0.53 11.67 -0.35
C SER A 81 -1.06 12.76 -1.28
N ARG A 82 -0.91 14.04 -0.89
CA ARG A 82 -1.24 15.16 -1.78
C ARG A 82 -0.52 15.04 -3.13
N GLY A 83 -1.25 15.17 -4.23
CA GLY A 83 -0.75 15.03 -5.61
C GLY A 83 -0.28 13.62 -5.98
N CYS A 84 -0.62 12.59 -5.20
CA CYS A 84 -0.28 11.21 -5.48
C CYS A 84 -0.92 10.74 -6.80
N ASN A 85 -0.16 9.95 -7.56
CA ASN A 85 -0.62 9.22 -8.73
C ASN A 85 0.04 7.84 -8.73
N SER A 86 -0.78 6.79 -8.77
CA SER A 86 -0.41 5.39 -8.79
C SER A 86 -1.59 4.58 -9.35
N GLY A 87 -1.49 3.25 -9.34
CA GLY A 87 -2.55 2.40 -9.85
C GLY A 87 -2.36 0.95 -9.43
N ILE A 88 -3.48 0.22 -9.44
CA ILE A 88 -3.50 -1.23 -9.28
C ILE A 88 -3.73 -1.82 -10.66
N PHE A 89 -2.69 -2.43 -11.22
CA PHE A 89 -2.72 -3.04 -12.54
C PHE A 89 -3.07 -4.52 -12.45
N PHE A 90 -3.93 -4.98 -13.36
CA PHE A 90 -4.34 -6.39 -13.43
C PHE A 90 -4.66 -6.79 -14.86
N ARG A 91 -4.46 -8.09 -15.17
CA ARG A 91 -4.57 -8.65 -16.53
C ARG A 91 -3.83 -7.79 -17.57
N THR A 92 -2.62 -7.34 -17.21
CA THR A 92 -1.79 -6.48 -18.06
C THR A 92 -0.48 -7.16 -18.44
N ASP A 93 0.06 -6.80 -19.59
CA ASP A 93 1.48 -7.02 -19.92
C ASP A 93 2.37 -6.10 -19.05
N PRO A 94 3.27 -6.63 -18.21
CA PRO A 94 4.19 -5.82 -17.41
C PRO A 94 5.13 -4.92 -18.24
N LYS A 95 5.35 -5.22 -19.52
CA LYS A 95 6.15 -4.39 -20.44
C LYS A 95 5.35 -3.22 -21.01
N ASN A 96 4.03 -3.26 -20.88
CA ASN A 96 3.11 -2.25 -21.37
C ASN A 96 1.97 -2.02 -20.34
N ALA A 97 2.32 -1.78 -19.08
CA ALA A 97 1.37 -1.86 -17.95
C ALA A 97 0.12 -0.98 -18.11
N VAL A 98 0.26 0.20 -18.70
CA VAL A 98 -0.85 1.18 -18.81
C VAL A 98 -1.76 0.85 -19.99
N GLN A 99 -1.21 0.46 -21.13
CA GLN A 99 -2.00 0.21 -22.35
C GLN A 99 -2.28 -1.28 -22.62
N GLY A 100 -1.65 -2.18 -21.86
CA GLY A 100 -1.66 -3.63 -22.08
C GLY A 100 -2.67 -4.39 -21.22
N GLY A 101 -3.51 -3.70 -20.44
CA GLY A 101 -4.48 -4.34 -19.55
C GLY A 101 -5.38 -3.33 -18.84
N PHE A 102 -5.73 -3.63 -17.60
CA PHE A 102 -6.63 -2.80 -16.79
C PHE A 102 -5.91 -2.18 -15.59
N GLU A 103 -6.38 -0.99 -15.21
CA GLU A 103 -5.89 -0.24 -14.05
C GLU A 103 -7.08 0.28 -13.23
N ILE A 104 -7.06 0.00 -11.92
CA ILE A 104 -7.84 0.79 -10.96
C ILE A 104 -6.97 1.95 -10.51
N GLN A 105 -7.43 3.17 -10.81
CA GLN A 105 -6.67 4.38 -10.59
C GLN A 105 -6.52 4.71 -9.11
N VAL A 106 -5.31 5.05 -8.67
CA VAL A 106 -5.03 5.54 -7.32
C VAL A 106 -4.50 6.97 -7.42
N PHE A 107 -5.39 7.93 -7.23
CA PHE A 107 -5.09 9.35 -7.44
C PHE A 107 -5.52 10.21 -6.25
N ASP A 108 -4.86 11.35 -6.04
CA ASP A 108 -5.35 12.37 -5.11
C ASP A 108 -6.51 13.16 -5.73
N THR A 109 -7.70 12.95 -5.18
CA THR A 109 -8.94 13.60 -5.61
C THR A 109 -9.51 14.52 -4.54
N THR A 110 -8.71 14.87 -3.52
CA THR A 110 -9.13 15.77 -2.44
C THR A 110 -9.65 17.10 -3.00
N GLY A 111 -10.87 17.47 -2.63
CA GLY A 111 -11.50 18.72 -3.06
C GLY A 111 -12.10 18.70 -4.48
N LYS A 112 -12.06 17.58 -5.20
CA LYS A 112 -12.75 17.45 -6.49
C LYS A 112 -14.25 17.20 -6.30
N THR A 113 -15.06 18.01 -6.97
CA THR A 113 -16.53 17.91 -6.98
C THR A 113 -17.09 17.18 -8.19
N LYS A 114 -16.30 17.03 -9.26
CA LYS A 114 -16.65 16.26 -10.47
C LYS A 114 -15.54 15.28 -10.77
N LEU A 115 -15.91 14.01 -10.91
CA LEU A 115 -14.98 12.91 -11.20
C LEU A 115 -15.03 12.54 -12.69
N GLY A 116 -13.88 12.14 -13.21
CA GLY A 116 -13.69 11.64 -14.56
C GLY A 116 -13.04 10.26 -14.58
N LYS A 117 -12.72 9.79 -15.79
CA LYS A 117 -12.16 8.45 -16.04
C LYS A 117 -10.69 8.29 -15.62
N HIS A 118 -10.07 9.34 -15.07
CA HIS A 118 -8.67 9.34 -14.61
C HIS A 118 -8.56 9.66 -13.11
N ASP A 119 -9.68 9.64 -12.39
CA ASP A 119 -9.76 9.93 -10.96
C ASP A 119 -9.75 8.67 -10.09
N HIS A 120 -9.52 8.84 -8.80
CA HIS A 120 -9.38 7.75 -7.83
C HIS A 120 -10.55 6.75 -7.90
N GLY A 121 -10.23 5.46 -8.04
CA GLY A 121 -11.23 4.39 -8.17
C GLY A 121 -11.81 4.22 -9.57
N ALA A 122 -11.41 5.04 -10.56
CA ALA A 122 -11.77 4.81 -11.95
C ALA A 122 -11.20 3.47 -12.45
N LEU A 123 -11.95 2.82 -13.35
CA LEU A 123 -11.30 1.95 -14.34
C LEU A 123 -10.66 2.90 -15.37
N TYR A 124 -9.34 3.05 -15.28
CA TYR A 124 -8.62 4.13 -15.94
C TYR A 124 -8.95 4.22 -17.43
N ASP A 125 -9.28 5.43 -17.89
CA ASP A 125 -9.67 5.80 -19.26
C ASP A 125 -10.97 5.17 -19.79
N ALA A 126 -11.58 4.24 -19.05
CA ALA A 126 -12.80 3.55 -19.45
C ALA A 126 -14.04 4.07 -18.71
N LEU A 127 -14.03 4.03 -17.37
CA LEU A 127 -15.20 4.29 -16.52
C LEU A 127 -14.83 5.11 -15.28
N ALA A 128 -15.53 6.23 -15.07
CA ALA A 128 -15.37 7.07 -13.90
C ALA A 128 -15.87 6.37 -12.62
N PRO A 129 -15.28 6.67 -11.44
CA PRO A 129 -15.79 6.16 -10.18
C PRO A 129 -17.19 6.69 -9.88
N SER A 130 -18.00 5.92 -9.16
CA SER A 130 -19.35 6.33 -8.77
C SER A 130 -19.37 7.33 -7.60
N ALA A 131 -18.28 7.41 -6.83
CA ALA A 131 -18.15 8.31 -5.68
C ALA A 131 -16.68 8.71 -5.44
N ASN A 132 -16.48 9.85 -4.77
CA ASN A 132 -15.17 10.27 -4.28
C ASN A 132 -14.98 9.72 -2.86
N PRO A 133 -13.96 8.89 -2.59
CA PRO A 133 -13.69 8.40 -1.24
C PRO A 133 -12.90 9.39 -0.36
N ALA A 134 -12.42 10.51 -0.92
CA ALA A 134 -11.66 11.56 -0.23
C ALA A 134 -12.56 12.68 0.32
#